data_AF-A0A359CAU3-F1
#
_entry.id   AF-A0A359CAU3-F1
#
_cell.length_a   1.000
_cell.length_b   1.000
_cell.length_c   1.000
_cell.angle_alpha   90.00
_cell.angle_beta   90.00
_cell.angle_gamma   90.00
#
_symmetry.space_group_name_H-M   'P 1'
#
loop_
_entity.id
_entity.type
_entity.pdbx_description
1 polymer ?
#
loop_
_entity_poly.entity_id
_entity_poly.type
_entity_poly.pdbx_seq_one_letter_code
_entity_poly.pdbx_strand_id
1 'polypeptide(L)'
;MPSSPRLGGVRARHLPCVPRRHGGPQHRGGMRRLPRFPGDVRPGQDPFRVVREAAYPRTVMIPYFEQPVLPLGPVKIHAFGVLVAVSMLVGIRLALRRCKTLSLDPDLCADLLFYLLIAAFVSAHLFAVLAYFPGEVAKNPLMLLKIWENISSFGGILGALFGIWLFFRWKSPPLPAGTAWKYLDAIAFAFPFAWAIGRLGCVFAHDHPGTVTGFPLGVSLSTPEARAYITYFYGAAGRLGELPEPGKLAGMAYHDLGWYEFLYTLLVIVPVFLSLDRKPRPTGFFPLAFLLLYLPVRFLLDFLRISDARYGGLTFAQYASIAGFAVVAYVLCRRNLQTGTRF
;
A
#
# COMPACT_ATOMS: atom_id res chain seq x y z
N MET A 1 48.52 -21.35 28.65
CA MET A 1 47.18 -20.89 29.06
C MET A 1 47.33 -19.66 29.94
N PRO A 2 46.46 -18.64 29.88
CA PRO A 2 45.53 -18.23 28.81
C PRO A 2 45.79 -16.76 28.37
N SER A 3 45.89 -16.38 27.09
CA SER A 3 44.85 -16.16 26.06
C SER A 3 43.65 -15.29 26.48
N SER A 4 43.62 -14.04 26.00
CA SER A 4 42.38 -13.24 25.87
C SER A 4 42.37 -12.50 24.51
N PRO A 5 41.21 -12.39 23.82
CA PRO A 5 41.14 -12.28 22.38
C PRO A 5 40.79 -10.88 21.86
N ARG A 6 41.19 -10.59 20.62
CA ARG A 6 40.67 -9.52 19.77
C ARG A 6 39.30 -9.91 19.20
N LEU A 7 38.30 -9.06 19.37
CA LEU A 7 37.10 -8.92 18.52
C LEU A 7 36.60 -7.47 18.77
N GLY A 8 36.25 -6.61 17.82
CA GLY A 8 36.01 -6.75 16.39
C GLY A 8 35.12 -5.54 16.05
N GLY A 9 35.63 -4.60 15.26
CA GLY A 9 34.93 -3.37 14.93
C GLY A 9 33.67 -3.64 14.10
N VAL A 10 32.51 -3.17 14.59
CA VAL A 10 31.29 -3.10 13.79
C VAL A 10 31.34 -1.81 12.98
N ARG A 11 31.61 -1.97 11.67
CA ARG A 11 31.52 -0.90 10.68
C ARG A 11 30.05 -0.51 10.50
N ALA A 12 29.71 0.72 10.88
CA ALA A 12 28.53 1.40 10.36
C ALA A 12 28.71 1.61 8.84
N ARG A 13 28.00 0.84 8.02
CA ARG A 13 27.85 1.08 6.58
C ARG A 13 26.36 1.06 6.26
N HIS A 14 25.95 2.01 5.41
CA HIS A 14 24.59 2.27 4.91
C HIS A 14 23.74 3.29 5.69
N LEU A 15 24.26 4.51 5.80
CA LEU A 15 23.45 5.73 5.68
C LEU A 15 23.84 6.41 4.35
N PRO A 16 22.90 6.90 3.53
CA PRO A 16 23.23 7.66 2.33
C PRO A 16 23.88 9.00 2.70
N CYS A 17 24.94 9.35 1.94
CA CYS A 17 25.82 10.50 2.18
C CYS A 17 25.07 11.85 2.11
N VAL A 18 25.26 12.67 3.14
CA VAL A 18 24.85 14.08 3.18
C VAL A 18 25.77 14.90 2.25
N PRO A 19 25.24 15.78 1.37
CA PRO A 19 26.09 16.69 0.60
C PRO A 19 26.67 17.79 1.52
N ARG A 20 27.99 17.94 1.53
CA ARG A 20 28.68 19.08 2.15
C ARG A 20 28.34 20.36 1.40
N ARG A 21 27.70 21.34 2.05
CA ARG A 21 27.62 22.72 1.54
C ARG A 21 28.88 23.52 1.92
N HIS A 22 29.45 24.18 0.92
CA HIS A 22 30.54 25.14 1.02
C HIS A 22 30.07 26.50 1.60
N GLY A 23 30.92 27.09 2.46
CA GLY A 23 31.28 28.51 2.54
C GLY A 23 30.20 29.59 2.73
N GLY A 24 30.18 30.22 3.92
CA GLY A 24 29.52 31.51 4.21
C GLY A 24 29.85 31.99 5.65
N PRO A 25 29.92 33.31 5.94
CA PRO A 25 31.04 33.91 6.67
C PRO A 25 30.95 33.90 8.21
N GLN A 26 32.14 34.01 8.82
CA GLN A 26 32.40 34.07 10.26
C GLN A 26 31.77 35.31 10.92
N HIS A 27 30.88 35.08 11.89
CA HIS A 27 30.54 36.08 12.89
C HIS A 27 31.24 35.76 14.22
N ARG A 28 32.19 36.62 14.61
CA ARG A 28 32.74 36.69 15.97
C ARG A 28 31.65 37.20 16.92
N GLY A 29 31.30 36.43 17.93
CA GLY A 29 30.37 36.85 18.98
C GLY A 29 30.49 35.98 20.24
N GLY A 30 31.08 36.56 21.28
CA GLY A 30 31.09 36.17 22.71
C GLY A 30 30.74 34.74 23.15
N MET A 31 31.67 34.09 23.84
CA MET A 31 31.39 32.93 24.73
C MET A 31 30.30 33.31 25.75
N ARG A 32 29.05 32.92 25.49
CA ARG A 32 28.02 32.83 26.54
C ARG A 32 28.27 31.53 27.32
N ARG A 33 28.50 31.67 28.62
CA ARG A 33 28.63 30.56 29.58
C ARG A 33 27.42 29.65 29.47
N LEU A 34 27.66 28.33 29.37
CA LEU A 34 26.65 27.29 29.53
C LEU A 34 25.89 27.50 30.85
N PRO A 35 24.55 27.34 30.88
CA PRO A 35 23.80 27.40 32.12
C PRO A 35 24.29 26.27 33.05
N ARG A 36 24.65 26.64 34.29
CA ARG A 36 24.94 25.69 35.37
C ARG A 36 23.65 24.92 35.68
N PHE A 37 23.72 23.59 35.62
CA PHE A 37 22.68 22.70 36.14
C PHE A 37 22.47 23.00 37.64
N PRO A 38 21.22 23.19 38.12
CA PRO A 38 20.98 23.30 39.55
C PRO A 38 21.02 21.92 40.21
N GLY A 39 21.89 21.80 41.22
CA GLY A 39 21.59 21.15 42.51
C GLY A 39 21.39 19.64 42.56
N ASP A 40 22.38 18.96 43.16
CA ASP A 40 22.27 17.82 44.08
C ASP A 40 21.29 16.67 43.74
N VAL A 41 21.79 15.69 43.00
CA VAL A 41 21.23 14.33 43.01
C VAL A 41 21.61 13.68 44.34
N ARG A 42 20.63 13.47 45.23
CA ARG A 42 20.83 12.70 46.48
C ARG A 42 21.26 11.26 46.13
N PRO A 43 22.26 10.67 46.82
CA PRO A 43 22.67 9.29 46.55
C PRO A 43 21.49 8.35 46.83
N GLY A 44 21.08 7.56 45.83
CA GLY A 44 20.02 6.55 45.97
C GLY A 44 18.74 6.79 45.17
N GLN A 45 18.63 7.89 44.41
CA GLN A 45 17.55 8.05 43.43
C GLN A 45 18.04 7.66 42.04
N ASP A 46 17.52 6.54 41.52
CA ASP A 46 17.71 6.14 40.12
C ASP A 46 17.11 7.21 39.20
N PRO A 47 17.92 7.96 38.42
CA PRO A 47 17.42 9.00 37.52
C PRO A 47 16.55 8.43 36.39
N PHE A 48 16.49 7.10 36.25
CA PHE A 48 15.63 6.39 35.30
C PHE A 48 14.36 5.82 35.93
N ARG A 49 14.09 6.05 37.23
CA ARG A 49 12.87 5.57 37.88
C ARG A 49 11.60 6.17 37.26
N VAL A 50 11.65 7.44 36.90
CA VAL A 50 10.54 8.15 36.21
C VAL A 50 10.31 7.58 34.79
N VAL A 51 11.34 7.02 34.16
CA VAL A 51 11.24 6.37 32.83
C VAL A 51 10.60 4.98 32.93
N ARG A 52 10.67 4.32 34.11
CA ARG A 52 10.03 3.01 34.35
C ARG A 52 8.56 3.09 34.76
N GLU A 53 8.10 4.22 35.29
CA GLU A 53 6.76 4.35 35.90
C GLU A 53 5.69 5.03 35.02
N ALA A 54 5.96 5.29 33.74
CA ALA A 54 4.90 5.53 32.77
C ALA A 54 4.26 4.19 32.38
N ALA A 55 3.47 3.62 33.30
CA ALA A 55 2.61 2.48 33.02
C ALA A 55 1.49 2.92 32.07
N TYR A 56 1.83 3.01 30.78
CA TYR A 56 0.81 3.07 29.74
C TYR A 56 -0.01 1.78 29.84
N PRO A 57 -1.35 1.86 29.80
CA PRO A 57 -2.17 0.65 29.72
C PRO A 57 -1.62 -0.20 28.58
N ARG A 58 -1.40 -1.50 28.83
CA ARG A 58 -1.01 -2.45 27.79
C ARG A 58 -2.19 -2.64 26.84
N THR A 59 -2.47 -1.64 26.02
CA THR A 59 -3.29 -1.79 24.84
C THR A 59 -2.60 -2.83 23.98
N VAL A 60 -3.28 -3.96 23.77
CA VAL A 60 -2.79 -5.02 22.90
C VAL A 60 -2.86 -4.47 21.47
N MET A 61 -1.77 -3.86 21.04
CA MET A 61 -1.55 -3.38 19.67
C MET A 61 -0.80 -4.45 18.88
N ILE A 62 -0.91 -4.40 17.56
CA ILE A 62 -0.22 -5.36 16.69
C ILE A 62 1.29 -5.09 16.78
N PRO A 63 2.13 -6.09 17.06
CA PRO A 63 3.56 -5.86 17.14
C PRO A 63 4.12 -5.43 15.77
N TYR A 64 4.99 -4.43 15.77
CA TYR A 64 5.79 -4.13 14.59
C TYR A 64 6.75 -5.28 14.31
N PHE A 65 6.92 -5.60 13.04
CA PHE A 65 7.90 -6.58 12.58
C PHE A 65 8.58 -6.05 11.32
N GLU A 66 9.83 -6.44 11.11
CA GLU A 66 10.51 -6.12 9.87
C GLU A 66 9.99 -7.03 8.75
N GLN A 67 9.90 -6.47 7.55
CA GLN A 67 9.48 -7.21 6.37
C GLN A 67 10.39 -8.45 6.18
N PRO A 68 9.84 -9.68 6.14
CA PRO A 68 10.65 -10.87 5.94
C PRO A 68 11.33 -10.88 4.56
N VAL A 69 12.63 -11.20 4.57
CA VAL A 69 13.46 -11.29 3.37
C VAL A 69 14.19 -12.63 3.34
N LEU A 70 14.07 -13.34 2.21
CA LEU A 70 14.84 -14.54 1.92
C LEU A 70 15.98 -14.17 0.95
N PRO A 71 17.25 -14.19 1.39
CA PRO A 71 18.38 -13.97 0.50
C PRO A 71 18.64 -15.21 -0.37
N LEU A 72 18.63 -15.04 -1.69
CA LEU A 72 19.02 -16.05 -2.68
C LEU A 72 20.18 -15.51 -3.53
N GLY A 73 21.40 -15.66 -3.01
CA GLY A 73 22.60 -15.11 -3.65
C GLY A 73 22.50 -13.59 -3.82
N PRO A 74 22.62 -13.03 -5.04
CA PRO A 74 22.51 -11.59 -5.28
C PRO A 74 21.07 -11.06 -5.23
N VAL A 75 20.06 -11.94 -5.25
CA VAL A 75 18.64 -11.56 -5.29
C VAL A 75 18.03 -11.69 -3.90
N LYS A 76 17.29 -10.66 -3.47
CA LYS A 76 16.52 -10.68 -2.23
C LYS A 76 15.05 -10.90 -2.56
N ILE A 77 14.48 -11.98 -2.04
CA ILE A 77 13.05 -12.24 -2.16
C ILE A 77 12.34 -11.68 -0.95
N HIS A 78 11.51 -10.67 -1.18
CA HIS A 78 10.70 -10.03 -0.16
C HIS A 78 9.34 -10.73 -0.02
N ALA A 79 8.83 -10.87 1.21
CA ALA A 79 7.50 -11.46 1.47
C ALA A 79 6.38 -10.80 0.65
N PHE A 80 6.45 -9.47 0.46
CA PHE A 80 5.56 -8.71 -0.41
C PHE A 80 5.47 -9.29 -1.82
N GLY A 81 6.61 -9.49 -2.49
CA GLY A 81 6.65 -10.01 -3.85
C GLY A 81 6.08 -11.43 -3.95
N VAL A 82 6.35 -12.27 -2.96
CA VAL A 82 5.79 -13.63 -2.87
C VAL A 82 4.26 -13.57 -2.73
N LEU A 83 3.74 -12.73 -1.83
CA LEU A 83 2.30 -12.57 -1.62
C LEU A 83 1.59 -11.97 -2.85
N VAL A 84 2.23 -11.05 -3.57
CA VAL A 84 1.73 -10.54 -4.86
C VAL A 84 1.66 -11.66 -5.90
N ALA A 85 2.69 -12.51 -6.01
CA ALA A 85 2.68 -13.66 -6.92
C ALA A 85 1.57 -14.66 -6.55
N VAL A 86 1.41 -14.97 -5.26
CA VAL A 86 0.33 -15.85 -4.77
C VAL A 86 -1.05 -15.24 -5.06
N SER A 87 -1.24 -13.94 -4.81
CA SER A 87 -2.45 -13.19 -5.12
C SER A 87 -2.83 -13.34 -6.60
N MET A 88 -1.86 -13.16 -7.51
CA MET A 88 -2.07 -13.29 -8.94
C MET A 88 -2.46 -14.73 -9.33
N LEU A 89 -1.76 -15.75 -8.81
CA LEU A 89 -2.08 -17.15 -9.08
C LEU A 89 -3.48 -17.54 -8.59
N VAL A 90 -3.87 -17.08 -7.40
CA VAL A 90 -5.21 -17.27 -6.84
C VAL A 90 -6.26 -16.58 -7.71
N GLY A 91 -6.02 -15.32 -8.09
CA GLY A 91 -6.90 -14.54 -8.96
C GLY A 91 -7.14 -15.21 -10.31
N ILE A 92 -6.06 -15.62 -11.00
CA ILE A 92 -6.13 -16.33 -12.29
C ILE A 92 -6.93 -17.62 -12.12
N ARG A 93 -6.60 -18.46 -11.12
CA ARG A 93 -7.27 -19.74 -10.91
C ARG A 93 -8.76 -19.57 -10.63
N LEU A 94 -9.14 -18.59 -9.81
CA LEU A 94 -10.54 -18.32 -9.50
C LEU A 94 -11.29 -17.74 -10.70
N ALA A 95 -10.69 -16.81 -11.44
CA ALA A 95 -11.29 -16.23 -12.64
C ALA A 95 -11.53 -17.29 -13.73
N LEU A 96 -10.54 -18.14 -14.01
CA LEU A 96 -10.68 -19.24 -14.98
C LEU A 96 -11.75 -20.25 -14.55
N ARG A 97 -11.78 -20.63 -13.27
CA ARG A 97 -12.84 -21.49 -12.72
C ARG A 97 -14.21 -20.84 -12.88
N ARG A 98 -14.31 -19.54 -12.60
CA ARG A 98 -15.56 -18.79 -12.72
C ARG A 98 -16.03 -18.69 -14.16
N CYS A 99 -15.14 -18.43 -15.11
CA CYS A 99 -15.43 -18.46 -16.55
C CYS A 99 -16.03 -19.82 -16.94
N LYS A 100 -15.44 -20.94 -16.49
CA LYS A 100 -15.99 -22.29 -16.74
C LYS A 100 -17.39 -22.49 -16.15
N THR A 101 -17.63 -22.05 -14.90
CA THR A 101 -18.96 -22.17 -14.27
C THR A 101 -20.04 -21.31 -14.96
N LEU A 102 -19.64 -20.27 -15.67
CA LEU A 102 -20.52 -19.41 -16.46
C LEU A 102 -20.65 -19.87 -17.92
N SER A 103 -20.13 -21.06 -18.25
CA SER A 103 -20.09 -21.62 -19.60
C SER A 103 -19.42 -20.68 -20.62
N LEU A 104 -18.44 -19.90 -20.17
CA LEU A 104 -17.59 -19.08 -21.03
C LEU A 104 -16.38 -19.88 -21.50
N ASP A 105 -15.85 -19.52 -22.67
CA ASP A 105 -14.61 -20.09 -23.19
C ASP A 105 -13.44 -19.77 -22.22
N PRO A 106 -12.82 -20.78 -21.58
CA PRO A 106 -11.73 -20.58 -20.65
C PRO A 106 -10.42 -20.14 -21.33
N ASP A 107 -10.21 -20.45 -22.60
CA ASP A 107 -9.00 -20.05 -23.33
C ASP A 107 -9.09 -18.56 -23.66
N LEU A 108 -10.27 -18.09 -24.10
CA LEU A 108 -10.53 -16.66 -24.26
C LEU A 108 -10.42 -15.90 -22.93
N CYS A 109 -10.85 -16.52 -21.81
CA CYS A 109 -10.68 -15.97 -20.46
C CYS A 109 -9.19 -15.86 -20.08
N ALA A 110 -8.39 -16.88 -20.41
CA ALA A 110 -6.94 -16.89 -20.17
C ALA A 110 -6.23 -15.82 -21.01
N ASP A 111 -6.57 -15.67 -22.28
CA ASP A 111 -6.03 -14.62 -23.15
C ASP A 111 -6.37 -13.23 -22.61
N LEU A 112 -7.61 -12.99 -22.16
CA LEU A 112 -8.00 -11.73 -21.54
C LEU A 112 -7.18 -11.45 -20.27
N LEU A 113 -7.01 -12.44 -19.40
CA LEU A 113 -6.18 -12.31 -18.20
C LEU A 113 -4.71 -12.01 -18.55
N PHE A 114 -4.17 -12.65 -19.59
CA PHE A 114 -2.81 -12.38 -20.06
C PHE A 114 -2.63 -10.93 -20.51
N TYR A 115 -3.52 -10.43 -21.36
CA TYR A 115 -3.49 -9.03 -21.82
C TYR A 115 -3.62 -8.05 -20.65
N LEU A 116 -4.56 -8.32 -19.74
CA LEU A 116 -4.78 -7.53 -18.54
C LEU A 116 -3.51 -7.46 -17.68
N LEU A 117 -2.89 -8.60 -17.37
CA LEU A 117 -1.73 -8.66 -16.48
C LEU A 117 -0.49 -8.05 -17.10
N ILE A 118 -0.17 -8.37 -18.36
CA ILE A 118 1.01 -7.80 -19.04
C ILE A 118 0.89 -6.28 -19.13
N ALA A 119 -0.25 -5.77 -19.58
CA ALA A 119 -0.46 -4.33 -19.67
C ALA A 119 -0.44 -3.68 -18.28
N ALA A 120 -0.98 -4.34 -17.25
CA ALA A 120 -0.91 -3.86 -15.87
C ALA A 120 0.53 -3.75 -15.37
N PHE A 121 1.37 -4.78 -15.48
CA PHE A 121 2.76 -4.72 -15.00
C PHE A 121 3.61 -3.70 -15.76
N VAL A 122 3.50 -3.68 -17.09
CA VAL A 122 4.24 -2.72 -17.93
C VAL A 122 3.84 -1.29 -17.57
N SER A 123 2.54 -1.00 -17.53
CA SER A 123 2.04 0.34 -17.18
C SER A 123 2.33 0.71 -15.73
N ALA A 124 2.26 -0.23 -14.79
CA ALA A 124 2.57 0.00 -13.38
C ALA A 124 4.01 0.49 -13.20
N HIS A 125 4.96 -0.14 -13.90
CA HIS A 125 6.36 0.28 -13.90
C HIS A 125 6.54 1.63 -14.60
N LEU A 126 6.09 1.74 -15.86
CA LEU A 126 6.28 2.95 -16.66
C LEU A 126 5.67 4.17 -15.99
N PHE A 127 4.46 4.05 -15.42
CA PHE A 127 3.85 5.12 -14.66
C PHE A 127 4.68 5.49 -13.44
N ALA A 128 5.18 4.52 -12.66
CA ALA A 128 5.98 4.80 -11.47
C ALA A 128 7.26 5.59 -11.82
N VAL A 129 8.03 5.11 -12.80
CA VAL A 129 9.32 5.73 -13.15
C VAL A 129 9.13 7.10 -13.81
N LEU A 130 8.10 7.27 -14.65
CA LEU A 130 7.83 8.55 -15.31
C LEU A 130 7.18 9.58 -14.39
N ALA A 131 6.25 9.17 -13.52
CA ALA A 131 5.53 10.10 -12.65
C ALA A 131 6.31 10.44 -11.37
N TYR A 132 7.03 9.48 -10.80
CA TYR A 132 7.68 9.66 -9.49
C TYR A 132 9.19 9.86 -9.59
N PHE A 133 9.84 9.34 -10.64
CA PHE A 133 11.30 9.37 -10.79
C PHE A 133 11.79 9.98 -12.12
N PRO A 134 11.18 11.06 -12.66
CA PRO A 134 11.53 11.59 -13.99
C PRO A 134 13.01 12.01 -14.09
N GLY A 135 13.58 12.55 -12.99
CA GLY A 135 14.99 12.93 -12.94
C GLY A 135 15.96 11.76 -12.93
N GLU A 136 15.55 10.59 -12.44
CA GLU A 136 16.39 9.37 -12.51
C GLU A 136 16.33 8.74 -13.90
N VAL A 137 15.15 8.72 -14.52
CA VAL A 137 14.97 8.27 -15.91
C VAL A 137 15.84 9.10 -16.87
N ALA A 138 15.91 10.41 -16.69
CA ALA A 138 16.76 11.28 -17.50
C ALA A 138 18.26 10.94 -17.39
N LYS A 139 18.71 10.46 -16.23
CA LYS A 139 20.11 10.05 -16.00
C LYS A 139 20.38 8.63 -16.50
N ASN A 140 19.38 7.76 -16.43
CA ASN A 140 19.50 6.36 -16.84
C ASN A 140 18.23 5.87 -17.55
N PRO A 141 18.11 6.10 -18.86
CA PRO A 141 16.94 5.67 -19.63
C PRO A 141 16.71 4.16 -19.63
N LEU A 142 17.75 3.34 -19.39
CA LEU A 142 17.61 1.88 -19.27
C LEU A 142 16.72 1.45 -18.09
N MET A 143 16.48 2.34 -17.13
CA MET A 143 15.52 2.12 -16.04
C MET A 143 14.12 1.79 -16.57
N LEU A 144 13.71 2.33 -17.73
CA LEU A 144 12.40 2.09 -18.35
C LEU A 144 12.16 0.61 -18.71
N LEU A 145 13.24 -0.15 -18.93
CA LEU A 145 13.16 -1.57 -19.31
C LEU A 145 13.17 -2.50 -18.10
N LYS A 146 13.45 -1.98 -16.91
CA LYS A 146 13.54 -2.77 -15.67
C LYS A 146 12.17 -2.91 -15.01
N ILE A 147 11.24 -3.55 -15.72
CA ILE A 147 9.83 -3.68 -15.33
C ILE A 147 9.58 -4.38 -13.98
N TRP A 148 10.61 -4.98 -13.40
CA TRP A 148 10.59 -5.62 -12.08
C TRP A 148 10.92 -4.66 -10.91
N GLU A 149 11.38 -3.43 -11.20
CA GLU A 149 11.65 -2.39 -10.20
C GLU A 149 10.48 -1.39 -10.15
N ASN A 150 10.25 -0.72 -9.02
CA ASN A 150 9.33 0.44 -8.89
C ASN A 150 7.96 0.27 -9.57
N ILE A 151 6.98 -0.27 -8.85
CA ILE A 151 5.64 -0.56 -9.39
C ILE A 151 4.63 0.39 -8.75
N SER A 152 3.79 1.04 -9.58
CA SER A 152 2.67 1.87 -9.12
C SER A 152 1.34 1.14 -9.27
N SER A 153 0.58 1.00 -8.17
CA SER A 153 -0.77 0.43 -8.20
C SER A 153 -1.72 1.20 -9.14
N PHE A 154 -1.56 2.52 -9.27
CA PHE A 154 -2.35 3.33 -10.21
C PHE A 154 -2.02 3.02 -11.66
N GLY A 155 -0.72 2.95 -11.99
CA GLY A 155 -0.27 2.53 -13.31
C GLY A 155 -0.75 1.11 -13.64
N GLY A 156 -0.80 0.23 -12.64
CA GLY A 156 -1.34 -1.13 -12.77
C GLY A 156 -2.83 -1.16 -13.12
N ILE A 157 -3.66 -0.37 -12.43
CA ILE A 157 -5.10 -0.28 -12.71
C ILE A 157 -5.35 0.29 -14.12
N LEU A 158 -4.69 1.40 -14.47
CA LEU A 158 -4.82 1.99 -15.80
C LEU A 158 -4.34 1.04 -16.90
N GLY A 159 -3.23 0.34 -16.65
CA GLY A 159 -2.70 -0.69 -17.54
C GLY A 159 -3.64 -1.88 -17.70
N ALA A 160 -4.28 -2.34 -16.62
CA ALA A 160 -5.26 -3.42 -16.68
C ALA A 160 -6.48 -3.04 -17.53
N LEU A 161 -7.02 -1.83 -17.32
CA LEU A 161 -8.15 -1.32 -18.12
C LEU A 161 -7.75 -1.17 -19.60
N PHE A 162 -6.54 -0.70 -19.86
CA PHE A 162 -6.00 -0.62 -21.21
C PHE A 162 -5.82 -2.00 -21.84
N GLY A 163 -5.27 -2.97 -21.11
CA GLY A 163 -5.11 -4.36 -21.58
C GLY A 163 -6.45 -5.03 -21.91
N ILE A 164 -7.47 -4.81 -21.08
CA ILE A 164 -8.85 -5.24 -21.37
C ILE A 164 -9.34 -4.62 -22.68
N TRP A 165 -9.14 -3.31 -22.87
CA TRP A 165 -9.52 -2.61 -24.09
C TRP A 165 -8.79 -3.16 -25.32
N LEU A 166 -7.46 -3.33 -25.26
CA LEU A 166 -6.65 -3.90 -26.35
C LEU A 166 -7.14 -5.30 -26.74
N PHE A 167 -7.42 -6.14 -25.75
CA PHE A 167 -7.91 -7.49 -25.97
C PHE A 167 -9.23 -7.49 -26.74
N PHE A 168 -10.24 -6.75 -26.27
CA PHE A 168 -11.53 -6.69 -26.96
C PHE A 168 -11.47 -5.96 -28.31
N ARG A 169 -10.50 -5.05 -28.48
CA ARG A 169 -10.34 -4.28 -29.71
C ARG A 169 -9.63 -5.06 -30.82
N TRP A 170 -8.70 -5.96 -30.49
CA TRP A 170 -7.81 -6.60 -31.49
C TRP A 170 -7.71 -8.12 -31.42
N LYS A 171 -7.92 -8.74 -30.27
CA LYS A 171 -7.73 -10.19 -30.10
C LYS A 171 -9.03 -10.97 -29.97
N SER A 172 -10.05 -10.37 -29.33
CA SER A 172 -11.32 -11.03 -29.09
C SER A 172 -12.08 -11.28 -30.41
N PRO A 173 -12.63 -12.49 -30.63
CA PRO A 173 -13.53 -12.74 -31.75
C PRO A 173 -14.82 -11.90 -31.58
N PRO A 174 -15.62 -11.71 -32.64
CA PRO A 174 -16.94 -11.10 -32.51
C PRO A 174 -17.78 -11.86 -31.46
N LEU A 175 -18.11 -11.20 -30.37
CA LEU A 175 -18.89 -11.78 -29.27
C LEU A 175 -20.35 -11.32 -29.35
N PRO A 176 -21.32 -12.17 -28.98
CA PRO A 176 -22.69 -11.74 -28.77
C PRO A 176 -22.78 -10.60 -27.76
N ALA A 177 -23.79 -9.74 -27.92
CA ALA A 177 -24.00 -8.59 -27.05
C ALA A 177 -24.03 -9.01 -25.57
N GLY A 178 -23.26 -8.30 -24.74
CA GLY A 178 -23.19 -8.55 -23.29
C GLY A 178 -22.24 -9.69 -22.85
N THR A 179 -21.72 -10.51 -23.77
CA THR A 179 -20.79 -11.59 -23.40
C THR A 179 -19.46 -11.07 -22.84
N ALA A 180 -18.93 -9.96 -23.38
CA ALA A 180 -17.75 -9.30 -22.83
C ALA A 180 -17.92 -8.95 -21.34
N TRP A 181 -19.10 -8.47 -20.95
CA TRP A 181 -19.41 -8.17 -19.54
C TRP A 181 -19.44 -9.41 -18.65
N LYS A 182 -19.81 -10.59 -19.18
CA LYS A 182 -19.75 -11.85 -18.42
C LYS A 182 -18.30 -12.24 -18.08
N TYR A 183 -17.37 -12.03 -19.00
CA TYR A 183 -15.94 -12.22 -18.73
C TYR A 183 -15.44 -11.25 -17.65
N LEU A 184 -15.82 -9.97 -17.76
CA LEU A 184 -15.45 -8.96 -16.77
C LEU A 184 -16.07 -9.24 -15.39
N ASP A 185 -17.31 -9.73 -15.33
CA ASP A 185 -17.93 -10.20 -14.08
C ASP A 185 -17.17 -11.37 -13.47
N ALA A 186 -16.74 -12.34 -14.29
CA ALA A 186 -15.99 -13.50 -13.80
C ALA A 186 -14.67 -13.07 -13.14
N ILE A 187 -13.95 -12.15 -13.79
CA ILE A 187 -12.70 -11.58 -13.27
C ILE A 187 -12.98 -10.72 -12.02
N ALA A 188 -13.98 -9.84 -12.08
CA ALA A 188 -14.34 -8.98 -10.96
C ALA A 188 -14.83 -9.75 -9.74
N PHE A 189 -15.52 -10.88 -9.93
CA PHE A 189 -15.91 -11.78 -8.85
C PHE A 189 -14.69 -12.40 -8.15
N ALA A 190 -13.67 -12.80 -8.92
CA ALA A 190 -12.43 -13.35 -8.36
C ALA A 190 -11.54 -12.27 -7.70
N PHE A 191 -11.70 -11.01 -8.09
CA PHE A 191 -10.81 -9.91 -7.70
C PHE A 191 -10.67 -9.71 -6.19
N PRO A 192 -11.74 -9.64 -5.36
CA PRO A 192 -11.61 -9.41 -3.92
C PRO A 192 -10.77 -10.47 -3.19
N PHE A 193 -10.81 -11.73 -3.65
CA PHE A 193 -10.04 -12.81 -3.06
C PHE A 193 -8.55 -12.62 -3.30
N ALA A 194 -8.18 -12.28 -4.55
CA ALA A 194 -6.81 -11.92 -4.88
C ALA A 194 -6.39 -10.62 -4.19
N TRP A 195 -7.27 -9.61 -4.15
CA TRP A 195 -7.02 -8.31 -3.56
C TRP A 195 -6.73 -8.39 -2.07
N ALA A 196 -7.45 -9.23 -1.33
CA ALA A 196 -7.15 -9.48 0.09
C ALA A 196 -5.71 -10.00 0.26
N ILE A 197 -5.27 -10.97 -0.53
CA ILE A 197 -3.89 -11.49 -0.45
C ILE A 197 -2.87 -10.40 -0.83
N GLY A 198 -3.16 -9.59 -1.84
CA GLY A 198 -2.31 -8.45 -2.22
C GLY A 198 -2.20 -7.41 -1.09
N ARG A 199 -3.31 -7.11 -0.40
CA ARG A 199 -3.33 -6.23 0.76
C ARG A 199 -2.62 -6.82 1.96
N LEU A 200 -2.65 -8.14 2.15
CA LEU A 200 -1.80 -8.80 3.12
C LEU A 200 -0.31 -8.58 2.80
N GLY A 201 0.07 -8.57 1.52
CA GLY A 201 1.41 -8.15 1.09
C GLY A 201 1.78 -6.77 1.59
N CYS A 202 0.87 -5.80 1.46
CA CYS A 202 1.04 -4.42 1.94
C CYS A 202 1.27 -4.37 3.46
N VAL A 203 0.57 -5.21 4.24
CA VAL A 203 0.80 -5.32 5.70
C VAL A 203 2.24 -5.71 6.01
N PHE A 204 2.75 -6.72 5.32
CA PHE A 204 4.11 -7.20 5.55
C PHE A 204 5.19 -6.20 5.10
N ALA A 205 4.87 -5.37 4.11
CA ALA A 205 5.75 -4.33 3.62
C ALA A 205 5.70 -3.05 4.46
N HIS A 206 4.64 -2.88 5.28
CA HIS A 206 4.29 -1.61 5.90
C HIS A 206 4.40 -0.46 4.86
N ASP A 207 3.84 -0.62 3.67
CA ASP A 207 3.93 0.39 2.61
C ASP A 207 2.78 1.41 2.65
N HIS A 208 1.81 1.21 3.57
CA HIS A 208 0.71 2.14 3.80
C HIS A 208 0.58 2.66 5.24
N PRO A 209 1.61 3.36 5.76
CA PRO A 209 1.52 3.98 7.07
C PRO A 209 0.55 5.16 7.06
N GLY A 210 -0.31 5.18 8.06
CA GLY A 210 -1.18 6.28 8.43
C GLY A 210 -0.78 6.91 9.75
N THR A 211 -1.54 7.90 10.20
CA THR A 211 -1.20 8.73 11.35
C THR A 211 -1.02 7.93 12.64
N VAL A 212 -0.33 8.53 13.61
CA VAL A 212 -0.15 7.92 14.94
C VAL A 212 -1.50 7.86 15.66
N THR A 213 -1.69 6.83 16.46
CA THR A 213 -2.99 6.48 17.03
C THR A 213 -2.86 5.70 18.33
N GLY A 214 -3.91 5.72 19.15
CA GLY A 214 -4.10 4.79 20.27
C GLY A 214 -4.95 3.58 19.91
N PHE A 215 -5.36 3.43 18.64
CA PHE A 215 -6.29 2.39 18.23
C PHE A 215 -5.70 0.98 18.39
N PRO A 216 -6.44 0.01 18.99
CA PRO A 216 -5.90 -1.33 19.26
C PRO A 216 -5.47 -2.13 18.03
N LEU A 217 -6.06 -1.89 16.86
CA LEU A 217 -5.63 -2.55 15.61
C LEU A 217 -4.50 -1.79 14.90
N GLY A 218 -3.92 -0.77 15.52
CA GLY A 218 -2.71 -0.12 15.02
C GLY A 218 -1.45 -0.96 15.24
N VAL A 219 -0.41 -0.68 14.48
CA VAL A 219 0.90 -1.29 14.63
C VAL A 219 1.69 -0.52 15.69
N SER A 220 2.10 -1.23 16.73
CA SER A 220 2.76 -0.72 17.93
C SER A 220 4.07 0.00 17.63
N LEU A 221 4.27 1.13 18.28
CA LEU A 221 5.50 1.93 18.27
C LEU A 221 6.37 1.67 19.51
N SER A 222 6.17 0.54 20.19
CA SER A 222 6.92 0.18 21.40
C SER A 222 8.40 -0.06 21.14
N THR A 223 8.77 -0.50 19.93
CA THR A 223 10.17 -0.76 19.56
C THR A 223 10.84 0.49 18.95
N PRO A 224 12.17 0.68 19.15
CA PRO A 224 12.92 1.75 18.49
C PRO A 224 12.81 1.73 16.97
N GLU A 225 12.78 0.54 16.36
CA GLU A 225 12.71 0.34 14.91
C GLU A 225 11.38 0.86 14.35
N ALA A 226 10.26 0.56 15.01
CA ALA A 226 8.95 1.05 14.63
C ALA A 226 8.86 2.58 14.70
N ARG A 227 9.47 3.18 15.74
CA ARG A 227 9.53 4.64 15.89
C ARG A 227 10.41 5.30 14.83
N ALA A 228 11.55 4.70 14.49
CA ALA A 228 12.41 5.18 13.41
C ALA A 228 11.67 5.13 12.07
N TYR A 229 10.98 4.02 11.80
CA TYR A 229 10.14 3.84 10.61
C TYR A 229 9.07 4.94 10.50
N ILE A 230 8.24 5.16 11.53
CA ILE A 230 7.16 6.14 11.43
C ILE A 230 7.72 7.58 11.35
N THR A 231 8.81 7.86 12.07
CA THR A 231 9.47 9.17 12.04
C THR A 231 10.01 9.50 10.65
N TYR A 232 10.53 8.51 9.92
CA TYR A 232 10.94 8.70 8.52
C TYR A 232 9.78 9.17 7.64
N PHE A 233 8.60 8.55 7.74
CA PHE A 233 7.44 8.93 6.92
C PHE A 233 6.91 10.32 7.25
N TYR A 234 6.84 10.69 8.54
CA TYR A 234 6.51 12.07 8.93
C TYR A 234 7.57 13.08 8.47
N GLY A 235 8.85 12.69 8.52
CA GLY A 235 9.99 13.45 7.97
C GLY A 235 9.85 13.75 6.50
N ALA A 236 9.64 12.71 5.70
CA ALA A 236 9.43 12.81 4.25
C ALA A 236 8.21 13.67 3.90
N ALA A 237 7.17 13.64 4.74
CA ALA A 237 5.97 14.45 4.57
C ALA A 237 6.11 15.90 5.07
N GLY A 238 7.23 16.27 5.72
CA GLY A 238 7.38 17.59 6.35
C GLY A 238 6.50 17.79 7.60
N ARG A 239 6.03 16.70 8.21
CA ARG A 239 5.03 16.68 9.29
C ARG A 239 5.62 16.28 10.65
N LEU A 240 6.95 16.33 10.82
CA LEU A 240 7.61 15.92 12.08
C LEU A 240 7.06 16.62 13.32
N GLY A 241 6.62 17.88 13.19
CA GLY A 241 6.03 18.63 14.31
C GLY A 241 4.68 18.09 14.80
N GLU A 242 4.04 17.17 14.06
CA GLU A 242 2.80 16.51 14.47
C GLU A 242 3.05 15.30 15.37
N LEU A 243 4.29 14.82 15.46
CA LEU A 243 4.62 13.67 16.30
C LEU A 243 4.61 14.06 17.78
N PRO A 244 3.96 13.25 18.64
CA PRO A 244 4.08 13.39 20.09
C PRO A 244 5.52 13.22 20.58
N GLU A 245 5.78 13.73 21.78
CA GLU A 245 7.05 13.54 22.48
C GLU A 245 7.44 12.05 22.54
N PRO A 246 8.74 11.69 22.42
CA PRO A 246 9.19 10.31 22.29
C PRO A 246 8.68 9.35 23.36
N GLY A 247 8.55 9.81 24.61
CA GLY A 247 8.03 9.01 25.71
C GLY A 247 6.55 8.63 25.57
N LYS A 248 5.74 9.52 24.97
CA LYS A 248 4.33 9.23 24.65
C LYS A 248 4.23 8.39 23.39
N LEU A 249 5.04 8.69 22.38
CA LEU A 249 5.06 7.95 21.12
C LEU A 249 5.37 6.46 21.31
N ALA A 250 6.25 6.12 22.26
CA ALA A 250 6.57 4.73 22.59
C ALA A 250 5.39 3.89 23.11
N GLY A 251 4.34 4.53 23.65
CA GLY A 251 3.11 3.89 24.10
C GLY A 251 1.97 3.88 23.05
N MET A 252 2.24 4.36 21.83
CA MET A 252 1.25 4.51 20.77
C MET A 252 1.43 3.46 19.67
N ALA A 253 0.55 3.52 18.67
CA ALA A 253 0.65 2.81 17.42
C ALA A 253 0.60 3.79 16.23
N TYR A 254 0.74 3.28 15.02
CA TYR A 254 0.31 3.95 13.81
C TYR A 254 -0.78 3.15 13.09
N HIS A 255 -1.62 3.83 12.33
CA HIS A 255 -2.60 3.19 11.48
C HIS A 255 -1.91 2.47 10.32
N ASP A 256 -2.11 1.16 10.15
CA ASP A 256 -1.66 0.44 8.95
C ASP A 256 -2.86 0.25 8.02
N LEU A 257 -2.89 1.02 6.92
CA LEU A 257 -4.03 1.01 6.03
C LEU A 257 -4.04 -0.26 5.15
N GLY A 258 -2.88 -0.86 4.88
CA GLY A 258 -2.81 -2.16 4.23
C GLY A 258 -3.52 -3.22 5.08
N TRP A 259 -3.34 -3.16 6.39
CA TRP A 259 -3.99 -4.04 7.35
C TRP A 259 -5.50 -3.83 7.43
N TYR A 260 -5.95 -2.58 7.50
CA TYR A 260 -7.38 -2.28 7.52
C TYR A 260 -8.08 -2.69 6.24
N GLU A 261 -7.44 -2.44 5.09
CA GLU A 261 -7.97 -2.86 3.79
C GLU A 261 -7.97 -4.38 3.62
N PHE A 262 -6.97 -5.08 4.14
CA PHE A 262 -6.94 -6.55 4.17
C PHE A 262 -8.12 -7.09 4.97
N LEU A 263 -8.29 -6.65 6.22
CA LEU A 263 -9.38 -7.07 7.08
C LEU A 263 -10.74 -6.74 6.46
N TYR A 264 -10.91 -5.52 5.94
CA TYR A 264 -12.15 -5.11 5.30
C TYR A 264 -12.47 -5.98 4.07
N THR A 265 -11.47 -6.25 3.23
CA THR A 265 -11.68 -7.07 2.04
C THR A 265 -12.01 -8.51 2.41
N LEU A 266 -11.28 -9.10 3.37
CA LEU A 266 -11.46 -10.49 3.80
C LEU A 266 -12.75 -10.71 4.59
N LEU A 267 -13.08 -9.81 5.51
CA LEU A 267 -14.19 -10.00 6.45
C LEU A 267 -15.50 -9.37 5.96
N VAL A 268 -15.45 -8.45 5.00
CA VAL A 268 -16.65 -7.77 4.47
C VAL A 268 -16.84 -8.05 3.00
N ILE A 269 -15.90 -7.63 2.13
CA ILE A 269 -16.11 -7.71 0.68
C ILE A 269 -16.26 -9.16 0.23
N VAL A 270 -15.36 -10.05 0.64
CA VAL A 270 -15.39 -11.47 0.24
C VAL A 270 -16.70 -12.16 0.68
N PRO A 271 -17.13 -12.10 1.96
CA PRO A 271 -18.42 -12.65 2.37
C PRO A 271 -19.63 -12.04 1.66
N VAL A 272 -19.60 -10.73 1.40
CA VAL A 272 -20.65 -10.06 0.62
C VAL A 272 -20.69 -10.59 -0.80
N PHE A 273 -19.55 -10.74 -1.47
CA PHE A 273 -19.47 -11.31 -2.82
C PHE A 273 -20.01 -12.74 -2.87
N LEU A 274 -19.59 -13.60 -1.92
CA LEU A 274 -20.08 -14.97 -1.80
C LEU A 274 -21.60 -15.01 -1.54
N SER A 275 -22.11 -14.08 -0.72
CA SER A 275 -23.55 -13.97 -0.45
C SER A 275 -24.35 -13.49 -1.66
N LEU A 276 -23.83 -12.49 -2.37
CA LEU A 276 -24.44 -11.93 -3.57
C LEU A 276 -24.49 -12.97 -4.70
N ASP A 277 -23.52 -13.88 -4.76
CA ASP A 277 -23.41 -14.95 -5.75
C ASP A 277 -24.44 -16.08 -5.58
N ARG A 278 -25.13 -16.15 -4.44
CA ARG A 278 -26.20 -17.15 -4.20
C ARG A 278 -27.41 -16.99 -5.12
N LYS A 279 -27.52 -15.87 -5.84
CA LYS A 279 -28.60 -15.57 -6.77
C LYS A 279 -28.02 -15.12 -8.11
N PRO A 280 -28.69 -15.41 -9.24
CA PRO A 280 -28.30 -14.86 -10.54
C PRO A 280 -28.22 -13.32 -10.49
N ARG A 281 -27.20 -12.77 -11.15
CA ARG A 281 -26.97 -11.32 -11.23
C ARG A 281 -26.94 -10.85 -12.69
N PRO A 282 -27.38 -9.61 -12.96
CA PRO A 282 -27.24 -9.03 -14.30
C PRO A 282 -25.77 -8.89 -14.67
N THR A 283 -25.47 -8.82 -15.97
CA THR A 283 -24.10 -8.64 -16.44
C THR A 283 -23.51 -7.29 -16.01
N GLY A 284 -22.21 -7.25 -15.75
CA GLY A 284 -21.48 -6.12 -15.16
C GLY A 284 -21.88 -5.80 -13.73
N PHE A 285 -22.47 -6.73 -12.97
CA PHE A 285 -22.85 -6.51 -11.57
C PHE A 285 -21.65 -6.49 -10.63
N PHE A 286 -20.77 -7.49 -10.69
CA PHE A 286 -19.65 -7.62 -9.76
C PHE A 286 -18.59 -6.52 -9.87
N PRO A 287 -18.22 -5.97 -11.04
CA PRO A 287 -17.30 -4.83 -11.09
C PRO A 287 -17.91 -3.60 -10.42
N LEU A 288 -19.20 -3.31 -10.64
CA LEU A 288 -19.88 -2.19 -9.98
C LEU A 288 -20.00 -2.40 -8.46
N ALA A 289 -20.35 -3.63 -8.05
CA ALA A 289 -20.43 -3.98 -6.63
C ALA A 289 -19.07 -3.81 -5.93
N PHE A 290 -17.97 -4.21 -6.58
CA PHE A 290 -16.63 -4.00 -6.03
C PHE A 290 -16.35 -2.51 -5.79
N LEU A 291 -16.58 -1.67 -6.80
CA LEU A 291 -16.33 -0.23 -6.70
C LEU A 291 -17.19 0.41 -5.60
N LEU A 292 -18.47 0.05 -5.52
CA LEU A 292 -19.39 0.57 -4.50
C LEU A 292 -18.98 0.19 -3.07
N LEU A 293 -18.40 -0.99 -2.87
CA LEU A 293 -17.96 -1.44 -1.56
C LEU A 293 -16.58 -0.87 -1.21
N TYR A 294 -15.65 -0.90 -2.16
CA TYR A 294 -14.24 -0.59 -1.91
C TYR A 294 -13.93 0.92 -1.90
N LEU A 295 -14.45 1.70 -2.87
CA LEU A 295 -14.09 3.10 -3.01
C LEU A 295 -14.45 4.01 -1.83
N PRO A 296 -15.60 3.87 -1.14
CA PRO A 296 -15.90 4.72 0.01
C PRO A 296 -14.95 4.45 1.18
N VAL A 297 -14.62 3.17 1.45
CA VAL A 297 -13.64 2.83 2.49
C VAL A 297 -12.26 3.34 2.11
N ARG A 298 -11.83 3.15 0.84
CA ARG A 298 -10.55 3.68 0.37
C ARG A 298 -10.47 5.20 0.50
N PHE A 299 -11.54 5.91 0.14
CA PHE A 299 -11.62 7.37 0.24
C PHE A 299 -11.46 7.86 1.69
N LEU A 300 -12.14 7.20 2.64
CA LEU A 300 -12.10 7.56 4.06
C LEU A 300 -10.77 7.22 4.70
N LEU A 301 -10.23 6.03 4.44
CA LEU A 301 -8.92 5.62 4.97
C LEU A 301 -7.82 6.58 4.53
N ASP A 302 -7.93 7.17 3.35
CA ASP A 302 -6.87 8.03 2.82
C ASP A 302 -6.70 9.36 3.57
N PHE A 303 -7.68 9.77 4.38
CA PHE A 303 -7.48 10.89 5.32
C PHE A 303 -6.42 10.58 6.38
N LEU A 304 -6.18 9.30 6.67
CA LEU A 304 -5.18 8.87 7.65
C LEU A 304 -3.77 8.81 7.05
N ARG A 305 -3.57 8.93 5.73
CA ARG A 305 -2.25 8.82 5.11
C ARG A 305 -1.31 9.95 5.56
N ILE A 306 -0.03 9.60 5.75
CA ILE A 306 1.00 10.56 6.18
C ILE A 306 1.63 11.29 5.00
N SER A 307 2.10 10.53 3.99
CA SER A 307 3.08 10.98 3.00
C SER A 307 2.52 11.29 1.61
N ASP A 308 1.24 11.05 1.37
CA ASP A 308 0.65 11.23 0.04
C ASP A 308 0.45 12.70 -0.29
N ALA A 309 0.83 13.06 -1.52
CA ALA A 309 0.60 14.39 -2.05
C ALA A 309 -0.90 14.71 -2.07
N ARG A 310 -1.24 15.87 -1.50
CA ARG A 310 -2.60 16.42 -1.50
C ARG A 310 -2.70 17.57 -2.50
N TYR A 311 -3.72 17.51 -3.35
CA TYR A 311 -4.10 18.55 -4.30
C TYR A 311 -5.48 19.04 -3.88
N GLY A 312 -5.65 20.33 -3.63
CA GLY A 312 -6.93 20.85 -3.12
C GLY A 312 -7.40 20.20 -1.81
N GLY A 313 -6.46 19.72 -0.96
CA GLY A 313 -6.74 19.04 0.31
C GLY A 313 -7.00 17.53 0.22
N LEU A 314 -7.21 17.00 -0.98
CA LEU A 314 -7.46 15.56 -1.21
C LEU A 314 -6.26 14.89 -1.85
N THR A 315 -6.08 13.61 -1.58
CA THR A 315 -5.04 12.83 -2.25
C THR A 315 -5.49 12.37 -3.63
N PHE A 316 -4.53 11.89 -4.42
CA PHE A 316 -4.84 11.27 -5.71
C PHE A 316 -5.79 10.07 -5.58
N ALA A 317 -5.64 9.25 -4.53
CA ALA A 317 -6.52 8.10 -4.29
C ALA A 317 -7.97 8.54 -4.03
N GLN A 318 -8.17 9.66 -3.33
CA GLN A 318 -9.50 10.22 -3.08
C GLN A 318 -10.14 10.73 -4.37
N TYR A 319 -9.39 11.42 -5.23
CA TYR A 319 -9.88 11.80 -6.56
C TYR A 319 -10.21 10.58 -7.44
N ALA A 320 -9.39 9.54 -7.40
CA ALA A 320 -9.66 8.29 -8.10
C ALA A 320 -10.95 7.62 -7.59
N SER A 321 -11.21 7.64 -6.28
CA SER A 321 -12.48 7.18 -5.72
C SER A 321 -13.67 8.00 -6.22
N ILE A 322 -13.57 9.33 -6.26
CA ILE A 322 -14.63 10.20 -6.79
C ILE A 322 -14.92 9.87 -8.26
N ALA A 323 -13.88 9.75 -9.08
CA ALA A 323 -14.02 9.40 -10.49
C ALA A 323 -14.65 8.01 -10.66
N GLY A 324 -14.25 7.03 -9.85
CA GLY A 324 -14.85 5.69 -9.85
C GLY A 324 -16.33 5.72 -9.48
N PHE A 325 -16.75 6.51 -8.50
CA PHE A 325 -18.17 6.72 -8.19
C PHE A 325 -18.95 7.36 -9.33
N ALA A 326 -18.37 8.36 -10.01
CA ALA A 326 -18.98 8.98 -11.17
C ALA A 326 -19.20 7.95 -12.31
N VAL A 327 -18.22 7.06 -12.54
CA VAL A 327 -18.35 5.95 -13.50
C VAL A 327 -19.50 5.01 -13.10
N VAL A 328 -19.58 4.61 -11.83
CA VAL A 328 -20.68 3.76 -11.35
C VAL A 328 -22.04 4.44 -11.56
N ALA A 329 -22.17 5.69 -11.15
CA ALA A 329 -23.41 6.46 -11.29
C ALA A 329 -23.81 6.57 -12.76
N TYR A 330 -22.87 6.92 -13.64
CA TYR A 330 -23.09 6.99 -15.09
C TYR A 330 -23.60 5.65 -15.65
N VAL A 331 -22.96 4.53 -15.31
CA VAL A 331 -23.35 3.20 -15.78
C VAL A 331 -24.74 2.82 -15.29
N LEU A 332 -25.07 3.08 -14.03
CA LEU A 332 -26.39 2.80 -13.47
C LEU A 332 -27.48 3.68 -14.11
N CYS A 333 -27.23 4.97 -14.30
CA CYS A 333 -28.16 5.87 -15.00
C CYS A 333 -28.40 5.41 -16.44
N ARG A 334 -27.36 5.05 -17.18
CA ARG A 334 -27.47 4.55 -18.56
C ARG A 334 -28.28 3.25 -18.63
N ARG A 335 -28.12 2.35 -17.67
CA ARG A 335 -28.91 1.11 -17.59
C ARG A 335 -30.39 1.39 -17.32
N ASN A 336 -30.71 2.26 -16.37
CA ASN A 336 -32.09 2.62 -16.05
C ASN A 336 -32.80 3.30 -17.24
N LEU A 337 -32.09 4.15 -18.00
CA LEU A 337 -32.63 4.77 -19.22
C LEU A 337 -32.93 3.74 -20.32
N GLN A 338 -32.18 2.63 -20.38
CA GLN A 338 -32.38 1.57 -21.36
C GLN A 338 -33.48 0.58 -20.95
N THR A 339 -33.72 0.38 -19.65
CA THR A 339 -34.72 -0.58 -19.15
C THR A 339 -36.13 0.00 -19.00
N GLY A 340 -36.34 1.30 -19.24
CA GLY A 340 -37.67 1.94 -19.21
C GLY A 340 -38.33 1.99 -17.83
N THR A 341 -37.70 1.45 -16.79
CA THR A 341 -38.15 1.52 -15.40
C THR A 341 -37.80 2.89 -14.82
N ARG A 342 -38.74 3.84 -14.97
CA ARG A 342 -38.81 5.00 -14.10
C ARG A 342 -39.17 4.49 -12.69
N PHE A 343 -38.32 4.81 -11.70
CA PHE A 343 -38.62 4.58 -10.29
C PHE A 343 -39.84 5.40 -9.85
#